data_AF-A0A962VF83-F1
#
_entry.id   AF-A0A962VF83-F1
#
_cell.length_a   1.000
_cell.length_b   1.000
_cell.length_c   1.000
_cell.angle_alpha   90.00
_cell.angle_beta   90.00
_cell.angle_gamma   90.00
#
_symmetry.space_group_name_H-M   'P 1'
#
loop_
_entity.id
_entity.type
_entity.pdbx_description
1 polymer ?
#
loop_
_entity_poly.entity_id
_entity_poly.type
_entity_poly.pdbx_seq_one_letter_code
_entity_poly.pdbx_strand_id
1 'polypeptide(L)' 'MHDSDQHDQDHDYNHDQNEDYTLRLEALRLEHRDLDEVIQRLSEEPDIDDFQLRRMKKRKLHIKDQISLLESRLIPDMNA' A
#
# COMPACT_ATOMS: atom_id res chain seq x y z
N MET A 1 -3.33 -14.29 -51.38
CA MET A 1 -4.74 -14.41 -50.97
C MET A 1 -4.75 -15.04 -49.59
N HIS A 2 -5.20 -14.25 -48.61
CA HIS A 2 -5.52 -14.56 -47.22
C HIS A 2 -4.32 -14.95 -46.35
N ASP A 3 -3.70 -13.98 -45.68
CA ASP A 3 -4.18 -13.39 -44.41
C ASP A 3 -4.40 -14.49 -43.38
N SER A 4 -3.36 -14.75 -42.60
CA SER A 4 -3.47 -15.36 -41.27
C SER A 4 -2.44 -14.68 -40.39
N ASP A 5 -2.51 -13.34 -40.39
CA ASP A 5 -2.00 -12.48 -39.33
C ASP A 5 -3.17 -12.31 -38.35
N GLN A 6 -3.29 -13.24 -37.41
CA GLN A 6 -4.25 -13.25 -36.30
C GLN A 6 -3.72 -14.28 -35.30
N HIS A 7 -3.40 -14.00 -34.05
CA HIS A 7 -3.78 -12.89 -33.19
C HIS A 7 -2.77 -12.94 -32.01
N ASP A 8 -1.62 -12.28 -32.13
CA ASP A 8 -0.69 -12.08 -30.99
C ASP A 8 -1.13 -10.82 -30.25
N GLN A 9 -2.32 -10.87 -29.65
CA GLN A 9 -2.86 -9.77 -28.87
C GLN A 9 -3.46 -10.30 -27.57
N ASP A 10 -2.93 -9.70 -26.48
CA ASP A 10 -3.62 -9.46 -25.20
C ASP A 10 -3.30 -10.38 -24.01
N HIS A 11 -2.01 -10.59 -23.70
CA HIS A 11 -1.62 -11.13 -22.38
C HIS A 11 -0.45 -10.40 -21.69
N ASP A 12 -0.32 -9.08 -21.88
CA ASP A 12 0.75 -8.28 -21.25
C ASP A 12 0.26 -7.03 -20.49
N TYR A 13 -1.06 -6.80 -20.38
CA TYR A 13 -1.60 -5.60 -19.71
C TYR A 13 -1.85 -5.75 -18.20
N ASN A 14 -1.74 -6.96 -17.65
CA ASN A 14 -2.03 -7.23 -16.23
C ASN A 14 -0.79 -7.28 -15.32
N HIS A 15 0.42 -7.37 -15.89
CA HIS A 15 1.66 -7.49 -15.10
C HIS A 15 2.06 -6.14 -14.46
N ASP A 16 1.98 -5.06 -15.24
CA ASP A 16 2.37 -3.69 -14.84
C ASP A 16 1.52 -3.14 -13.69
N GLN A 17 0.21 -3.38 -13.72
CA GLN A 17 -0.71 -2.93 -12.66
C GLN A 17 -0.42 -3.60 -11.31
N ASN A 18 -0.10 -4.91 -11.32
CA ASN A 18 0.23 -5.65 -10.11
C ASN A 18 1.58 -5.22 -9.51
N GLU A 19 2.57 -4.91 -10.34
CA GLU A 19 3.83 -4.31 -9.89
C GLU A 19 3.61 -2.94 -9.24
N ASP A 20 2.79 -2.08 -9.84
CA ASP A 20 2.44 -0.77 -9.25
C ASP A 20 1.75 -0.91 -7.88
N TYR A 21 0.82 -1.86 -7.74
CA TYR A 21 0.14 -2.10 -6.47
C TYR A 21 1.07 -2.65 -5.39
N THR A 22 2.01 -3.52 -5.74
CA THR A 22 3.00 -4.05 -4.78
C THR A 22 3.99 -2.98 -4.34
N LEU A 23 4.51 -2.16 -5.25
CA LEU A 23 5.36 -1.00 -4.91
C LEU A 23 4.62 -0.01 -4.00
N ARG A 24 3.35 0.26 -4.30
CA ARG A 24 2.52 1.14 -3.45
C ARG A 24 2.30 0.56 -2.06
N LEU A 25 2.07 -0.75 -1.97
CA LEU A 25 1.91 -1.47 -0.70
C LEU A 25 3.19 -1.38 0.15
N GLU A 26 4.35 -1.59 -0.45
CA GLU A 26 5.65 -1.46 0.24
C GLU A 26 5.89 -0.03 0.74
N ALA A 27 5.61 0.98 -0.09
CA ALA A 27 5.73 2.38 0.30
C ALA A 27 4.83 2.71 1.51
N LEU A 28 3.59 2.24 1.53
CA LEU A 28 2.67 2.44 2.66
C LEU A 28 3.12 1.69 3.91
N ARG A 29 3.66 0.48 3.77
CA ARG A 29 4.23 -0.29 4.90
C ARG A 29 5.43 0.42 5.51
N LEU A 30 6.30 1.00 4.67
CA LEU A 30 7.43 1.80 5.12
C LEU A 30 6.95 3.04 5.88
N GLU A 31 6.04 3.81 5.28
CA GLU A 31 5.46 5.01 5.91
C GLU A 31 4.77 4.67 7.25
N HIS A 32 4.06 3.54 7.32
CA HIS A 32 3.44 3.05 8.56
C HIS A 32 4.49 2.76 9.64
N ARG A 33 5.60 2.10 9.30
CA ARG A 33 6.68 1.80 10.23
C ARG A 33 7.34 3.08 10.74
N ASP A 34 7.66 4.01 9.83
CA ASP A 34 8.28 5.29 10.18
C ASP A 34 7.38 6.11 11.10
N LEU A 35 6.07 6.14 10.83
CA LEU A 35 5.09 6.76 11.71
C LEU A 35 5.03 6.10 13.08
N ASP A 36 5.18 4.78 13.16
CA ASP A 36 5.19 4.08 14.44
C ASP A 36 6.42 4.43 15.28
N GLU A 37 7.60 4.44 14.67
CA GLU A 37 8.84 4.86 15.32
C GLU A 37 8.77 6.31 15.80
N VAL A 38 8.19 7.20 15.00
CA VAL A 38 7.96 8.60 15.39
C VAL A 38 6.98 8.69 16.56
N ILE A 39 5.87 7.95 16.52
CA ILE A 39 4.88 7.90 17.61
C ILE A 39 5.52 7.38 18.90
N GLN A 40 6.36 6.35 18.81
CA GLN A 40 7.04 5.77 19.96
C GLN A 40 8.00 6.78 20.60
N ARG A 41 8.89 7.38 19.80
CA ARG A 41 9.84 8.40 20.29
C ARG A 41 9.12 9.58 20.94
N LEU A 42 8.08 10.07 20.26
CA LEU A 42 7.24 11.13 20.79
C LEU A 42 6.59 10.72 22.12
N SER A 43 6.08 9.49 22.24
CA SER A 43 5.44 9.04 23.49
C SER A 43 6.38 8.90 24.69
N GLU A 44 7.68 8.85 24.46
CA GLU A 44 8.71 8.81 25.50
C GLU A 44 9.07 10.22 26.01
N GLU A 45 8.67 11.28 25.29
CA GLU A 45 8.90 12.67 25.70
C GLU A 45 7.87 13.12 26.76
N PRO A 46 8.32 13.72 27.88
CA PRO A 46 7.43 14.11 28.99
C PRO A 46 6.52 15.30 28.66
N ASP A 47 6.88 16.13 27.67
CA ASP A 47 6.13 17.34 27.27
C ASP A 47 5.35 17.14 25.95
N ILE A 48 4.93 15.91 25.66
CA ILE A 48 4.23 15.63 24.41
C ILE A 48 2.89 16.34 24.29
N ASP A 49 2.65 16.93 23.12
CA ASP A 49 1.33 17.39 22.73
C ASP A 49 0.40 16.21 22.38
N ASP A 50 -0.54 15.92 23.28
CA ASP A 50 -1.60 14.92 23.11
C ASP A 50 -2.38 15.08 21.79
N PHE A 51 -2.55 16.30 21.30
CA PHE A 51 -3.21 16.56 20.03
C PHE A 51 -2.35 16.09 18.85
N GLN A 52 -1.05 16.36 18.89
CA GLN A 52 -0.09 15.87 17.90
C GLN A 52 -0.04 14.34 17.91
N LEU A 53 0.04 13.72 19.09
CA LEU A 53 0.04 12.26 19.23
C LEU A 53 -1.25 11.62 18.69
N ARG A 54 -2.41 12.20 19.01
CA ARG A 54 -3.71 11.76 18.45
C ARG A 54 -3.76 11.89 16.93
N ARG A 55 -3.24 12.98 16.36
CA ARG A 55 -3.17 13.18 14.91
C ARG A 55 -2.29 12.13 14.23
N MET A 56 -1.14 11.81 14.82
CA MET A 56 -0.23 10.78 14.30
C MET A 56 -0.86 9.38 14.38
N LYS A 57 -1.49 9.03 15.51
CA LYS A 57 -2.22 7.76 15.65
C LYS A 57 -3.36 7.63 14.64
N LYS A 58 -4.09 8.71 14.36
CA LYS A 58 -5.14 8.74 13.32
C LYS A 58 -4.56 8.53 11.91
N ARG A 59 -3.42 9.14 11.61
CA ARG A 59 -2.69 8.91 10.35
C ARG A 59 -2.23 7.46 10.22
N LYS A 60 -1.63 6.89 11.29
CA LYS A 60 -1.21 5.49 11.33
C LYS A 60 -2.37 4.55 11.04
N LEU A 61 -3.54 4.80 11.64
CA LEU A 61 -4.76 4.01 11.38
C LEU A 61 -5.18 4.10 9.90
N HIS A 62 -5.18 5.30 9.33
CA HIS A 62 -5.56 5.48 7.93
C HIS A 62 -4.63 4.74 6.97
N ILE A 63 -3.32 4.76 7.21
CA ILE A 63 -2.34 4.02 6.40
C ILE A 63 -2.55 2.52 6.54
N LYS A 64 -2.80 2.04 7.77
CA LYS A 64 -3.16 0.63 7.99
C LYS A 64 -4.40 0.22 7.20
N ASP A 65 -5.44 1.05 7.19
CA ASP A 65 -6.67 0.78 6.42
C ASP A 65 -6.39 0.75 4.90
N GLN A 66 -5.53 1.65 4.41
CA GLN A 66 -5.10 1.66 3.00
C GLN A 66 -4.28 0.42 2.63
N ILE A 67 -3.38 -0.02 3.51
CA ILE A 67 -2.61 -1.26 3.36
C ILE A 67 -3.59 -2.44 3.23
N SER A 68 -4.52 -2.58 4.17
CA SER A 68 -5.50 -3.67 4.14
C SER A 68 -6.40 -3.64 2.90
N LEU A 69 -6.78 -2.45 2.43
CA LEU A 69 -7.55 -2.31 1.19
C LEU A 69 -6.74 -2.72 -0.04
N LEU A 70 -5.47 -2.31 -0.14
CA LEU A 70 -4.59 -2.69 -1.25
C LEU A 70 -4.25 -4.18 -1.21
N GLU A 71 -3.94 -4.73 -0.04
CA GLU A 71 -3.76 -6.18 0.17
C GLU A 71 -5.00 -6.94 -0.27
N SER A 72 -6.20 -6.48 0.08
CA SER A 72 -7.46 -7.11 -0.34
C SER A 72 -7.75 -7.03 -1.84
N ARG A 73 -7.04 -6.17 -2.58
CA ARG A 73 -7.13 -6.02 -4.04
C ARG A 73 -6.04 -6.79 -4.79
N LEU A 74 -4.89 -7.03 -4.13
CA LEU A 74 -3.78 -7.86 -4.62
C LEU A 74 -3.98 -9.36 -4.34
N ILE A 75 -4.51 -9.70 -3.15
CA ILE A 75 -4.79 -11.09 -2.74
C ILE A 75 -5.99 -11.77 -3.45
N PRO A 76 -7.03 -11.09 -4.00
CA PRO A 76 -8.13 -11.79 -4.66
C PRO A 76 -7.66 -12.52 -5.93
N ASP A 77 -6.52 -12.10 -6.52
CA ASP A 77 -5.87 -12.79 -7.64
C ASP A 77 -4.97 -13.97 -7.20
N MET A 78 -4.55 -14.03 -5.93
CA MET A 78 -3.70 -15.12 -5.41
C MET A 78 -4.46 -16.38 -4.97
N ASN A 79 -5.80 -16.31 -4.85
CA ASN A 79 -6.64 -17.41 -4.38
C ASN A 79 -7.77 -17.83 -5.37
N ALA A 80 -7.68 -17.42 -6.64
CA ALA A 80 -8.63 -17.82 -7.69
C ALA A 80 -8.25 -19.16 -8.35
#